data_AF-A0A812VRS4-F1
#
_entry.id   AF-A0A812VRS4-F1
#
_cell.length_a   1.000
_cell.length_b   1.000
_cell.length_c   1.000
_cell.angle_alpha   90.00
_cell.angle_beta   90.00
_cell.angle_gamma   90.00
#
_symmetry.space_group_name_H-M   'P 1'
#
loop_
_entity.id
_entity.type
_entity.pdbx_description
1 polymer ?
#
loop_
_entity_poly.entity_id
_entity_poly.type
_entity_poly.pdbx_seq_one_letter_code
_entity_poly.pdbx_strand_id
1 'polypeptide(L)'
;AHGVSLSTMFRNMAERDKTIVVIQDTEDFVFGGFATSAWQPAGRFYGSGEAFVFSFGRKTDKPAEVQFYPWSSENACCMYADKSMFGMGGGEGKLAFVIQSDLLQGHSSPTVTFQNPTLASKSEFVVRDIEMWSIETV
;
A
#
# COMPACT_ATOMS: atom_id res chain seq x y z
N ALA A 1 -10.85 3.47 15.52
CA ALA A 1 -10.78 2.07 15.03
C ALA A 1 -12.02 1.78 14.19
N HIS A 2 -11.86 1.29 12.95
CA HIS A 2 -12.95 1.13 11.97
C HIS A 2 -13.29 -0.34 11.61
N GLY A 3 -12.77 -1.31 12.39
CA GLY A 3 -12.96 -2.75 12.13
C GLY A 3 -12.04 -3.29 11.03
N VAL A 4 -12.11 -4.60 10.77
CA VAL A 4 -11.22 -5.34 9.86
C VAL A 4 -11.86 -5.70 8.50
N SER A 5 -12.84 -4.92 8.03
CA SER A 5 -13.53 -5.23 6.76
C SER A 5 -13.06 -4.35 5.62
N LEU A 6 -12.59 -4.97 4.54
CA LEU A 6 -12.24 -4.28 3.30
C LEU A 6 -13.40 -3.46 2.72
N SER A 7 -14.64 -3.95 2.86
CA SER A 7 -15.85 -3.21 2.44
C SER A 7 -16.07 -1.91 3.22
N THR A 8 -15.76 -1.91 4.53
CA THR A 8 -15.80 -0.71 5.37
C THR A 8 -14.69 0.25 4.98
N MET A 9 -13.51 -0.27 4.65
CA MET A 9 -12.39 0.53 4.15
C MET A 9 -12.77 1.26 2.85
N PHE A 10 -13.28 0.56 1.83
CA PHE A 10 -13.71 1.21 0.59
C PHE A 10 -14.78 2.28 0.80
N ARG A 11 -15.74 2.04 1.71
CA ARG A 11 -16.77 3.04 2.05
C ARG A 11 -16.17 4.28 2.73
N ASN A 12 -15.22 4.11 3.63
CA ASN A 12 -14.60 5.22 4.36
C ASN A 12 -13.62 6.03 3.50
N MET A 13 -13.01 5.37 2.51
CA MET A 13 -12.06 5.96 1.56
C MET A 13 -12.71 6.40 0.25
N ALA A 14 -14.03 6.25 0.14
CA ALA A 14 -14.79 6.81 -0.97
C ALA A 14 -14.55 8.33 -1.03
N GLU A 15 -14.36 8.85 -2.25
CA GLU A 15 -14.15 10.28 -2.52
C GLU A 15 -12.85 10.88 -1.95
N ARG A 16 -11.94 10.05 -1.40
CA ARG A 16 -10.64 10.49 -0.89
C ARG A 16 -9.55 10.21 -1.92
N ASP A 17 -9.30 11.15 -2.82
CA ASP A 17 -8.40 10.94 -3.97
C ASP A 17 -6.93 10.77 -3.59
N LYS A 18 -6.46 11.45 -2.55
CA LYS A 18 -5.06 11.39 -2.12
C LYS A 18 -4.99 10.78 -0.74
N THR A 19 -4.37 9.61 -0.63
CA THR A 19 -4.25 8.89 0.64
C THR A 19 -2.83 8.37 0.88
N ILE A 20 -2.37 8.42 2.12
CA ILE A 20 -1.17 7.72 2.58
C ILE A 20 -1.65 6.46 3.28
N VAL A 21 -1.24 5.29 2.77
CA VAL A 21 -1.43 4.00 3.42
C VAL A 21 -0.17 3.70 4.23
N VAL A 22 -0.34 3.39 5.51
CA VAL A 22 0.74 2.94 6.41
C VAL A 22 0.36 1.58 6.95
N ILE A 23 1.27 0.62 6.83
CA ILE A 23 1.12 -0.76 7.27
C ILE A 23 2.24 -1.06 8.25
N GLN A 24 1.88 -1.63 9.41
CA GLN A 24 2.82 -2.25 10.32
C GLN A 24 2.59 -3.77 10.33
N ASP A 25 3.63 -4.56 10.10
CA ASP A 25 3.55 -6.02 10.24
C ASP A 25 3.84 -6.50 11.68
N THR A 26 3.62 -7.79 11.94
CA THR A 26 3.83 -8.38 13.26
C THR A 26 5.29 -8.46 13.69
N GLU A 27 6.25 -8.25 12.77
CA GLU A 27 7.70 -8.20 13.03
C GLU A 27 8.21 -6.76 13.20
N ASP A 28 7.29 -5.80 13.36
CA ASP A 28 7.53 -4.38 13.55
C ASP A 28 8.06 -3.63 12.32
N PHE A 29 7.97 -4.19 11.11
CA PHE A 29 8.28 -3.43 9.91
C PHE A 29 7.15 -2.46 9.56
N VAL A 30 7.51 -1.22 9.23
CA VAL A 30 6.57 -0.16 8.83
C VAL A 30 6.85 0.25 7.39
N PHE A 31 5.83 0.19 6.54
CA PHE A 31 5.93 0.49 5.11
C PHE A 31 4.56 0.93 4.57
N GLY A 32 4.49 1.31 3.30
CA GLY A 32 3.23 1.72 2.72
C GLY A 32 3.39 2.44 1.39
N GLY A 33 2.44 3.32 1.08
CA GLY A 33 2.49 4.10 -0.15
C GLY A 33 1.53 5.28 -0.18
N PHE A 34 1.81 6.19 -1.11
CA PHE A 34 0.97 7.32 -1.43
C PHE A 34 0.12 7.01 -2.66
N ALA A 35 -1.17 6.84 -2.43
CA ALA A 35 -2.19 6.58 -3.44
C ALA A 35 -2.81 7.88 -3.96
N THR A 36 -3.07 7.90 -5.26
CA THR A 36 -3.43 9.11 -6.05
C THR A 36 -4.83 9.04 -6.63
N SER A 37 -5.64 8.08 -6.21
CA SER A 37 -7.07 8.01 -6.52
C SER A 37 -7.83 7.40 -5.36
N ALA A 38 -9.13 7.66 -5.27
CA ALA A 38 -9.98 7.02 -4.27
C ALA A 38 -9.93 5.48 -4.40
N TRP A 39 -9.84 4.79 -3.27
CA TRP A 39 -9.81 3.33 -3.22
C TRP A 39 -11.16 2.76 -3.63
N GLN A 40 -11.17 2.01 -4.73
CA GLN A 40 -12.36 1.36 -5.26
C GLN A 40 -12.03 -0.04 -5.80
N PRO A 41 -12.94 -1.02 -5.64
CA PRO A 41 -12.74 -2.39 -6.11
C PRO A 41 -12.93 -2.48 -7.64
N ALA A 42 -12.06 -1.82 -8.40
CA ALA A 42 -12.15 -1.68 -9.86
C ALA A 42 -11.81 -2.96 -10.63
N GLY A 43 -11.08 -3.92 -10.03
CA GLY A 43 -10.63 -5.14 -10.70
C GLY A 43 -9.61 -4.90 -11.82
N ARG A 44 -9.00 -3.72 -11.85
CA ARG A 44 -7.97 -3.29 -12.80
C ARG A 44 -7.00 -2.33 -12.13
N PHE A 45 -5.85 -2.11 -12.74
CA PHE A 45 -4.92 -1.08 -12.27
C PHE A 45 -5.46 0.34 -12.55
N TYR A 46 -5.15 1.26 -11.65
CA TYR A 46 -5.49 2.69 -11.71
C TYR A 46 -4.46 3.53 -10.93
N GLY A 47 -4.73 4.83 -10.78
CA GLY A 47 -3.83 5.80 -10.18
C GLY A 47 -2.96 6.53 -11.22
N SER A 48 -2.19 7.50 -10.72
CA SER A 48 -1.27 8.33 -11.51
C SER A 48 0.20 8.07 -11.13
N GLY A 49 1.11 8.57 -11.97
CA GLY A 49 2.56 8.54 -11.75
C GLY A 49 3.08 9.38 -10.57
N GLU A 50 2.21 10.12 -9.88
CA GLU A 50 2.54 10.78 -8.61
C GLU A 50 2.59 9.80 -7.45
N ALA A 51 2.13 8.55 -7.65
CA ALA A 51 2.16 7.50 -6.63
C ALA A 51 3.60 7.05 -6.34
N PHE A 52 3.83 6.65 -5.10
CA PHE A 52 5.09 6.04 -4.66
C PHE A 52 4.85 5.08 -3.51
N VAL A 53 5.79 4.16 -3.27
CA VAL A 53 5.82 3.33 -2.07
C VAL A 53 7.00 3.70 -1.19
N PHE A 54 6.94 3.37 0.09
CA PHE A 54 8.01 3.65 1.03
C PHE A 54 8.19 2.52 2.05
N SER A 55 9.38 2.46 2.67
CA SER A 55 9.64 1.60 3.83
C SER A 55 10.48 2.35 4.87
N PHE A 56 10.07 2.25 6.12
CA PHE A 56 10.85 2.66 7.30
C PHE A 56 11.73 1.50 7.81
N GLY A 57 11.58 0.29 7.25
CA GLY A 57 12.16 -0.93 7.80
C GLY A 57 11.58 -1.27 9.17
N ARG A 58 12.36 -1.98 9.99
CA ARG A 58 11.95 -2.36 11.35
C ARG A 58 11.89 -1.13 12.26
N LYS A 59 10.76 -0.95 12.94
CA LYS A 59 10.57 0.06 13.99
C LYS A 59 11.59 -0.17 15.11
N THR A 60 12.32 0.87 15.46
CA THR A 60 13.26 0.89 16.60
C THR A 60 13.07 2.16 17.39
N ASP A 61 13.75 2.29 18.54
CA ASP A 61 13.75 3.53 19.34
C ASP A 61 14.54 4.67 18.66
N LYS A 62 15.28 4.37 17.59
CA LYS A 62 16.01 5.37 16.81
C LYS A 62 15.15 5.89 15.66
N PRO A 63 15.32 7.15 15.25
CA PRO A 63 14.69 7.66 14.03
C PRO A 63 15.05 6.76 12.85
N ALA A 64 14.03 6.27 12.16
CA ALA A 64 14.20 5.50 10.93
C ALA A 64 14.41 6.45 9.75
N GLU A 65 15.39 6.14 8.91
CA GLU A 65 15.52 6.77 7.61
C GLU A 65 14.51 6.14 6.66
N VAL A 66 13.63 6.97 6.09
CA VAL A 66 12.57 6.49 5.18
C VAL A 66 13.15 6.33 3.79
N GLN A 67 12.99 5.13 3.22
CA GLN A 67 13.30 4.87 1.82
C GLN A 67 12.04 5.09 0.98
N PHE A 68 12.12 5.99 0.00
CA PHE A 68 11.04 6.27 -0.95
C PHE A 68 11.37 5.65 -2.31
N TYR A 69 10.36 5.03 -2.92
CA TYR A 69 10.44 4.39 -4.23
C TYR A 69 9.40 5.03 -5.15
N PRO A 70 9.78 6.09 -5.89
CA PRO A 70 8.88 6.78 -6.80
C PRO A 70 8.55 5.91 -8.02
N TRP A 71 7.48 6.29 -8.73
CA TRP A 71 7.11 5.66 -9.98
C TRP A 71 8.27 5.68 -10.99
N SER A 72 8.59 4.51 -11.55
CA SER A 72 9.71 4.31 -12.48
C SER A 72 9.39 4.69 -13.93
N SER A 73 8.13 4.98 -14.24
CA SER A 73 7.59 5.14 -15.61
C SER A 73 7.55 3.88 -16.49
N GLU A 74 7.95 2.72 -15.99
CA GLU A 74 7.99 1.46 -16.76
C GLU A 74 6.59 0.94 -17.17
N ASN A 75 5.56 1.21 -16.36
CA ASN A 75 4.17 0.85 -16.66
C ASN A 75 3.19 1.70 -15.82
N ALA A 76 1.88 1.57 -16.02
CA ALA A 76 0.86 2.34 -15.28
C ALA A 76 0.16 1.57 -14.13
N CYS A 77 0.78 0.51 -13.61
CA CYS A 77 0.20 -0.38 -12.59
C CYS A 77 0.32 0.17 -11.16
N CYS A 78 -0.01 1.44 -10.93
CA CYS A 78 0.30 2.12 -9.66
C CYS A 78 -0.55 1.63 -8.47
N MET A 79 -1.85 1.45 -8.68
CA MET A 79 -2.79 1.01 -7.64
C MET A 79 -3.68 -0.12 -8.17
N TYR A 80 -4.04 -1.07 -7.31
CA TYR A 80 -4.98 -2.13 -7.64
C TYR A 80 -5.89 -2.39 -6.45
N ALA A 81 -7.17 -2.63 -6.73
CA ALA A 81 -8.09 -3.15 -5.74
C ALA A 81 -9.25 -3.90 -6.40
N ASP A 82 -9.74 -4.94 -5.73
CA ASP A 82 -10.95 -5.66 -6.06
C ASP A 82 -11.70 -6.03 -4.77
N LYS A 83 -12.64 -6.97 -4.84
CA LYS A 83 -13.44 -7.39 -3.67
C LYS A 83 -12.62 -8.19 -2.64
N SER A 84 -11.46 -8.69 -3.02
CA SER A 84 -10.62 -9.61 -2.26
C SER A 84 -9.32 -8.99 -1.74
N MET A 85 -8.85 -7.89 -2.35
CA MET A 85 -7.58 -7.27 -1.98
C MET A 85 -7.47 -5.80 -2.41
N PHE A 86 -6.51 -5.10 -1.82
CA PHE A 86 -6.01 -3.80 -2.28
C PHE A 86 -4.49 -3.72 -2.15
N GLY A 87 -3.84 -2.96 -3.01
CA GLY A 87 -2.39 -2.82 -3.01
C GLY A 87 -1.87 -1.82 -4.02
N MET A 88 -0.55 -1.69 -4.06
CA MET A 88 0.14 -0.74 -4.94
C MET A 88 1.32 -1.38 -5.64
N GLY A 89 1.65 -0.83 -6.81
CA GLY A 89 2.87 -1.12 -7.56
C GLY A 89 2.86 -2.49 -8.17
N GLY A 90 2.10 -2.70 -9.23
CA GLY A 90 2.00 -3.99 -9.93
C GLY A 90 3.22 -4.32 -10.79
N GLY A 91 3.20 -5.48 -11.43
CA GLY A 91 4.20 -5.89 -12.42
C GLY A 91 4.50 -7.37 -12.29
N GLU A 92 4.57 -8.09 -13.42
CA GLU A 92 4.88 -9.54 -13.45
C GLU A 92 3.99 -10.38 -12.50
N GLY A 93 2.72 -9.99 -12.33
CA GLY A 93 1.78 -10.69 -11.47
C GLY A 93 1.98 -10.46 -9.96
N LYS A 94 2.84 -9.52 -9.56
CA LYS A 94 3.12 -9.18 -8.16
C LYS A 94 2.74 -7.73 -7.86
N LEU A 95 2.71 -7.39 -6.57
CA LEU A 95 2.54 -6.02 -6.09
C LEU A 95 3.64 -5.66 -5.08
N ALA A 96 4.03 -4.38 -5.03
CA ALA A 96 4.98 -3.84 -4.07
C ALA A 96 4.50 -4.07 -2.64
N PHE A 97 3.20 -3.86 -2.41
CA PHE A 97 2.46 -4.46 -1.31
C PHE A 97 1.02 -4.76 -1.74
N VAL A 98 0.42 -5.78 -1.15
CA VAL A 98 -1.01 -6.12 -1.29
C VAL A 98 -1.52 -6.68 0.03
N ILE A 99 -2.72 -6.28 0.42
CA ILE A 99 -3.43 -6.72 1.62
C ILE A 99 -4.71 -7.43 1.21
N GLN A 100 -4.97 -8.58 1.82
CA GLN A 100 -6.15 -9.41 1.56
C GLN A 100 -7.39 -8.88 2.29
N SER A 101 -8.56 -9.43 1.95
CA SER A 101 -9.88 -8.97 2.43
C SER A 101 -10.10 -9.07 3.94
N ASP A 102 -9.32 -9.91 4.63
CA ASP A 102 -9.33 -10.06 6.08
C ASP A 102 -8.57 -8.93 6.79
N LEU A 103 -7.82 -8.10 6.04
CA LEU A 103 -6.91 -7.07 6.56
C LEU A 103 -5.84 -7.62 7.52
N LEU A 104 -5.59 -8.93 7.49
CA LEU A 104 -4.62 -9.63 8.33
C LEU A 104 -3.45 -10.17 7.54
N GLN A 105 -3.67 -10.56 6.29
CA GLN A 105 -2.64 -11.15 5.44
C GLN A 105 -2.21 -10.20 4.34
N GLY A 106 -0.91 -10.13 4.11
CA GLY A 106 -0.37 -9.35 3.01
C GLY A 106 0.85 -9.99 2.35
N HIS A 107 1.12 -9.53 1.14
CA HIS A 107 2.32 -9.88 0.39
C HIS A 107 3.07 -8.63 -0.03
N SER A 108 4.39 -8.73 -0.10
CA SER A 108 5.27 -7.69 -0.64
C SER A 108 6.29 -8.32 -1.58
N SER A 109 6.63 -7.62 -2.66
CA SER A 109 7.56 -8.12 -3.66
C SER A 109 8.28 -6.98 -4.38
N PRO A 110 9.46 -7.25 -4.97
CA PRO A 110 10.07 -6.32 -5.89
C PRO A 110 9.21 -6.14 -7.13
N THR A 111 9.08 -4.90 -7.60
CA THR A 111 8.28 -4.60 -8.80
C THR A 111 8.97 -3.60 -9.70
N VAL A 112 8.70 -3.70 -11.00
CA VAL A 112 9.19 -2.75 -12.00
C VAL A 112 8.54 -1.37 -11.86
N THR A 113 7.31 -1.28 -11.33
CA THR A 113 6.55 -0.02 -11.24
C THR A 113 7.19 1.00 -10.31
N PHE A 114 7.80 0.54 -9.21
CA PHE A 114 8.48 1.41 -8.26
C PHE A 114 9.96 1.08 -8.08
N GLN A 115 10.48 0.02 -8.72
CA GLN A 115 11.84 -0.48 -8.52
C GLN A 115 12.16 -0.71 -7.03
N ASN A 116 11.15 -1.08 -6.25
CA ASN A 116 11.25 -1.32 -4.82
C ASN A 116 11.78 -2.74 -4.53
N PRO A 117 12.41 -2.99 -3.38
CA PRO A 117 12.60 -4.33 -2.84
C PRO A 117 11.31 -4.83 -2.15
N THR A 118 11.34 -6.02 -1.55
CA THR A 118 10.33 -6.40 -0.55
C THR A 118 10.34 -5.36 0.58
N LEU A 119 9.19 -4.74 0.84
CA LEU A 119 9.02 -3.61 1.77
C LEU A 119 8.79 -4.05 3.22
N ALA A 120 8.15 -5.22 3.38
CA ALA A 120 7.80 -5.83 4.66
C ALA A 120 8.97 -6.67 5.22
N SER A 121 8.79 -7.25 6.40
CA SER A 121 9.79 -8.17 6.99
C SER A 121 10.08 -9.40 6.13
N LYS A 122 9.07 -9.88 5.39
CA LYS A 122 9.09 -11.06 4.51
C LYS A 122 8.14 -10.85 3.32
N SER A 123 8.27 -11.67 2.28
CA SER A 123 7.38 -11.62 1.12
C SER A 123 5.92 -11.93 1.44
N GLU A 124 5.68 -12.73 2.49
CA GLU A 124 4.37 -12.95 3.10
C GLU A 124 4.44 -12.45 4.54
N PHE A 125 3.49 -11.64 4.96
CA PHE A 125 3.50 -11.03 6.30
C PHE A 125 2.09 -11.00 6.91
N VAL A 126 2.05 -10.95 8.23
CA VAL A 126 0.83 -10.72 9.00
C VAL A 126 0.78 -9.25 9.39
N VAL A 127 -0.33 -8.61 9.08
CA VAL A 127 -0.62 -7.22 9.43
C VAL A 127 -0.88 -7.13 10.93
N ARG A 128 -0.22 -6.16 11.58
CA ARG A 128 -0.55 -5.72 12.92
C ARG A 128 -1.54 -4.56 12.89
N ASP A 129 -1.20 -3.51 12.12
CA ASP A 129 -2.02 -2.30 12.00
C ASP A 129 -1.98 -1.75 10.58
N ILE A 130 -3.09 -1.11 10.18
CA ILE A 130 -3.20 -0.34 8.94
C ILE A 130 -3.81 1.01 9.27
N GLU A 131 -3.12 2.07 8.87
CA GLU A 131 -3.64 3.42 8.90
C GLU A 131 -3.75 3.97 7.47
N MET A 132 -4.82 4.72 7.22
CA MET A 132 -5.02 5.40 5.95
C MET A 132 -5.38 6.85 6.23
N TRP A 133 -4.56 7.75 5.73
CA TRP A 133 -4.64 9.19 5.97
C TRP A 133 -4.97 9.89 4.67
N SER A 134 -6.12 10.57 4.57
CA SER A 134 -6.40 11.40 3.39
C SER A 134 -5.79 12.78 3.51
N ILE A 135 -5.37 13.31 2.36
CA ILE A 135 -4.87 14.67 2.23
C ILE A 135 -5.96 15.50 1.56
N GLU A 136 -6.51 16.46 2.29
CA GLU A 136 -7.44 17.44 1.75
C GLU A 136 -6.65 18.62 1.17
N THR A 137 -6.84 18.90 -0.12
CA THR A 137 -6.36 20.15 -0.71
C THR A 137 -7.35 21.25 -0.37
N VAL A 138 -6.89 22.24 0.39
CA VAL A 138 -7.66 23.45 0.76
C VAL A 138 -7.85 24.36 -0.45
#